data_AF-A0A5C5YUH3-F1
#
_entry.id   AF-A0A5C5YUH3-F1
#
_cell.length_a   1.000
_cell.length_b   1.000
_cell.length_c   1.000
_cell.angle_alpha   90.00
_cell.angle_beta   90.00
_cell.angle_gamma   90.00
#
_symmetry.space_group_name_H-M   'P 1'
#
loop_
_entity.id
_entity.type
_entity.pdbx_description
1 polymer ?
#
loop_
_entity_poly.entity_id
_entity_poly.type
_entity_poly.pdbx_seq_one_letter_code
_entity_poly.pdbx_strand_id
1 'polypeptide(L)' 'MIADYVPAILAISAFATYVLQLWTGVAFAGWSGDDSLVERSKSPGPYWFVMTLQTLALIIIPVLILLNR' A
#
# COMPACT_ATOMS: atom_id res chain seq x y z
N MET A 1 7.90 20.85 11.69
CA MET A 1 7.39 20.19 12.92
C MET A 1 6.56 18.94 12.61
N ILE A 2 5.41 18.97 11.90
CA ILE A 2 4.74 17.71 11.44
C ILE A 2 5.29 17.20 10.10
N ALA A 3 5.60 18.12 9.17
CA ALA A 3 6.09 17.78 7.83
C ALA A 3 7.36 16.92 7.84
N ASP A 4 8.16 17.00 8.90
CA ASP A 4 9.42 16.25 9.04
C ASP A 4 9.19 14.77 9.37
N TYR A 5 8.03 14.44 9.95
CA TYR A 5 7.63 13.07 10.27
C TYR A 5 6.76 12.43 9.17
N VAL A 6 6.32 13.20 8.17
CA VAL A 6 5.48 12.69 7.07
C VAL A 6 6.10 11.46 6.39
N PRO A 7 7.40 11.43 6.05
CA PRO A 7 8.00 10.24 5.44
C PRO A 7 7.93 9.01 6.36
N ALA A 8 8.19 9.19 7.67
CA ALA A 8 8.15 8.11 8.65
C ALA A 8 6.73 7.58 8.87
N ILE A 9 5.73 8.47 8.93
CA ILE A 9 4.31 8.10 9.06
C ILE A 9 3.86 7.30 7.83
N LEU A 10 4.25 7.73 6.63
CA LEU A 10 3.95 7.01 5.38
C LEU A 10 4.64 5.65 5.32
N ALA A 11 5.89 5.53 5.79
CA ALA A 11 6.59 4.26 5.83
C ALA A 11 5.94 3.27 6.82
N ILE A 12 5.54 3.75 8.00
CA ILE A 12 4.86 2.92 9.01
C ILE A 12 3.49 2.48 8.51
N SER A 13 2.70 3.38 7.92
CA SER A 13 1.39 3.02 7.37
C SER A 13 1.54 2.02 6.23
N ALA A 14 2.53 2.21 5.36
CA ALA A 14 2.84 1.27 4.28
C ALA A 14 3.15 -0.14 4.80
N PHE A 15 4.02 -0.22 5.80
CA PHE A 15 4.39 -1.49 6.41
C PHE A 15 3.19 -2.16 7.08
N ALA A 16 2.40 -1.42 7.84
CA ALA A 16 1.19 -1.94 8.48
C ALA A 16 0.18 -2.44 7.44
N THR A 17 -0.04 -1.70 6.37
CA THR A 17 -0.91 -2.10 5.26
C THR A 17 -0.40 -3.38 4.59
N TYR A 18 0.90 -3.49 4.31
CA TYR A 18 1.49 -4.70 3.73
C TYR A 18 1.27 -5.94 4.61
N VAL A 19 1.52 -5.82 5.92
CA VAL A 19 1.31 -6.89 6.89
C VAL A 19 -0.16 -7.29 6.96
N LEU A 20 -1.08 -6.31 6.98
CA LEU A 20 -2.52 -6.55 7.00
C LEU A 20 -2.98 -7.28 5.73
N GLN A 21 -2.49 -6.91 4.55
CA GLN A 21 -2.82 -7.60 3.30
C GLN A 21 -2.35 -9.05 3.32
N LEU A 22 -1.10 -9.31 3.76
CA LEU A 22 -0.59 -10.67 3.91
C LEU A 22 -1.41 -11.51 4.87
N TRP A 23 -1.81 -10.93 6.01
CA TRP A 23 -2.53 -11.65 7.05
C TRP A 23 -3.98 -11.96 6.63
N THR A 24 -4.69 -10.96 6.10
CA THR A 24 -6.09 -11.12 5.68
C THR A 24 -6.24 -11.83 4.34
N GLY A 25 -5.20 -11.80 3.50
CA GLY A 25 -5.29 -12.21 2.11
C GLY A 25 -6.21 -11.32 1.29
N VAL A 26 -6.40 -10.06 1.69
CA VAL A 26 -7.25 -9.08 0.99
C VAL A 26 -6.40 -7.89 0.57
N ALA A 27 -6.41 -7.55 -0.72
CA ALA A 27 -5.80 -6.35 -1.26
C ALA A 27 -6.89 -5.38 -1.74
N PHE A 28 -6.64 -4.07 -1.67
CA PHE A 28 -7.60 -3.05 -2.09
C PHE A 28 -7.24 -2.56 -3.49
N ALA A 29 -8.11 -2.78 -4.49
CA ALA A 29 -7.90 -2.41 -5.89
C ALA A 29 -9.01 -1.49 -6.40
N GLY A 30 -9.05 -0.24 -5.94
CA GLY A 30 -10.08 0.71 -6.37
C GLY A 30 -10.13 1.99 -5.56
N TRP A 31 -10.94 2.93 -6.02
CA TRP A 31 -11.23 4.19 -5.32
C TRP A 31 -12.43 4.03 -4.37
N SER A 32 -12.58 4.95 -3.42
CA SER A 32 -13.68 4.97 -2.46
C SER A 32 -15.04 4.82 -3.16
N GLY A 33 -15.74 3.71 -2.90
CA GLY A 33 -17.13 3.50 -3.32
C GLY A 33 -17.38 2.29 -4.21
N ASP A 34 -16.37 1.77 -4.92
CA ASP A 34 -16.49 0.53 -5.68
C ASP A 34 -15.95 -0.66 -4.88
N ASP A 35 -16.71 -1.77 -4.85
CA ASP A 35 -16.30 -3.05 -4.26
C ASP A 35 -14.98 -3.52 -4.89
N SER A 36 -13.89 -3.15 -4.25
CA SER A 36 -12.53 -3.25 -4.78
C SER A 36 -11.66 -4.21 -4.00
N LEU A 37 -12.27 -5.08 -3.20
CA LEU A 37 -11.54 -6.07 -2.42
C LEU A 37 -11.11 -7.23 -3.35
N VAL A 38 -9.80 -7.41 -3.49
CA VAL A 38 -9.21 -8.54 -4.20
C VAL A 38 -8.77 -9.57 -3.18
N GLU A 39 -9.49 -10.68 -3.12
CA GLU A 39 -9.19 -11.78 -2.21
C GLU A 39 -8.21 -12.77 -2.83
N ARG A 40 -7.17 -13.14 -2.09
CA ARG A 40 -6.15 -14.13 -2.48
C ARG A 40 -6.75 -15.50 -2.80
N SER A 41 -7.82 -15.88 -2.11
CA SER A 41 -8.51 -17.17 -2.28
C SER A 41 -9.25 -17.27 -3.62
N LYS A 42 -9.79 -16.16 -4.13
CA LYS A 42 -10.55 -16.11 -5.39
C LYS A 42 -9.67 -15.81 -6.59
N SER A 43 -8.70 -14.92 -6.42
CA SER A 43 -7.87 -14.41 -7.52
C SER A 43 -6.43 -14.18 -7.05
N PRO A 44 -5.64 -15.26 -6.85
CA PRO A 44 -4.30 -15.15 -6.29
C PRO A 44 -3.35 -14.29 -7.14
N GLY A 45 -3.42 -14.41 -8.47
CA GLY A 45 -2.59 -13.59 -9.38
C GLY A 45 -2.89 -12.08 -9.25
N PRO A 46 -4.14 -11.64 -9.47
CA PRO A 46 -4.55 -10.26 -9.27
C PRO A 46 -4.26 -9.72 -7.86
N TYR A 47 -4.45 -10.54 -6.83
CA TYR A 47 -4.10 -10.19 -5.45
C TYR A 47 -2.62 -9.79 -5.32
N TRP A 48 -1.69 -10.64 -5.79
CA TRP A 48 -0.26 -10.36 -5.71
C TRP A 48 0.15 -9.15 -6.54
N PHE A 49 -0.49 -8.94 -7.69
CA PHE A 49 -0.26 -7.77 -8.53
C PHE A 49 -0.65 -6.47 -7.83
N VAL A 50 -1.88 -6.40 -7.29
CA VAL A 50 -2.40 -5.23 -6.58
C VAL A 50 -1.56 -4.93 -5.35
N MET A 51 -1.27 -5.95 -4.55
CA MET A 51 -0.44 -5.83 -3.36
C MET A 51 0.95 -5.27 -3.69
N THR A 52 1.58 -5.77 -4.75
CA THR A 52 2.89 -5.29 -5.19
C THR A 52 2.82 -3.83 -5.65
N LEU A 53 1.80 -3.48 -6.44
CA LEU A 53 1.61 -2.12 -6.94
C LEU A 53 1.35 -1.12 -5.80
N GLN A 54 0.54 -1.48 -4.81
CA GLN A 54 0.32 -0.67 -3.62
C GLN A 54 1.59 -0.49 -2.80
N THR A 55 2.35 -1.56 -2.60
CA THR A 55 3.61 -1.52 -1.86
C THR A 55 4.64 -0.62 -2.56
N LEU A 56 4.75 -0.74 -3.88
CA LEU A 56 5.62 0.11 -4.69
C LEU A 56 5.20 1.58 -4.60
N ALA A 57 3.91 1.90 -4.75
CA ALA A 57 3.44 3.28 -4.63
C ALA A 57 3.76 3.88 -3.25
N LEU A 58 3.54 3.10 -2.19
CA LEU A 58 3.78 3.51 -0.82
C LEU A 58 5.27 3.68 -0.47
N ILE A 59 6.19 3.05 -1.20
CA ILE A 59 7.64 3.22 -1.03
C ILE A 59 8.19 4.30 -1.97
N ILE A 60 7.86 4.23 -3.25
CA ILE A 60 8.40 5.11 -4.29
C ILE A 60 8.02 6.57 -4.02
N ILE A 61 6.76 6.84 -3.67
CA ILE A 61 6.29 8.22 -3.43
C ILE A 61 7.11 8.90 -2.30
N PRO A 62 7.21 8.33 -1.09
CA PRO A 62 8.03 8.96 -0.04
C PRO A 62 9.51 9.01 -0.38
N VAL A 63 10.08 8.02 -1.08
CA VAL A 63 11.48 8.08 -1.54
C VAL A 63 11.70 9.24 -2.51
N LEU A 64 10.81 9.44 -3.49
CA LEU A 64 10.89 10.57 -4.42
C LEU A 64 10.76 11.92 -3.70
N ILE A 65 9.85 12.03 -2.72
CA ILE A 65 9.71 13.24 -1.89
C ILE A 65 11.00 13.52 -1.12
N LEU A 66 11.65 12.48 -0.60
CA LEU A 66 12.87 12.59 0.19
C LEU A 66 14.09 12.97 -0.67
N LEU A 67 14.15 12.50 -1.91
CA LEU A 67 15.20 12.84 -2.88
C LEU A 67 15.04 14.23 -3.49
N ASN A 68 13.83 14.78 -3.49
CA ASN A 68 13.51 16.09 -4.07
C ASN A 68 13.46 17.22 -3.02
N ARG A 69 13.95 16.95 -1.81
CA ARG A 69 14.16 17.91 -0.71
C ARG A 69 15.62 18.37 -0.68
#